data_AF-A0A5N8URZ1-F1
#
_entry.id   AF-A0A5N8URZ1-F1
#
_cell.length_a   1.000
_cell.length_b   1.000
_cell.length_c   1.000
_cell.angle_alpha   90.00
_cell.angle_beta   90.00
_cell.angle_gamma   90.00
#
_symmetry.space_group_name_H-M   'P 1'
#
loop_
_entity.id
_entity.type
_entity.pdbx_description
1 polymer ?
#
loop_
_entity_poly.entity_id
_entity_poly.type
_entity_poly.pdbx_seq_one_letter_code
_entity_poly.pdbx_strand_id
1 'polypeptide(L)'
;MQHEKSDALMNIKILRKELKVWGRYWAQQEFGQSYSSRSACDRLKEPFIPSSCGGSREHVPPEHINRYDMKVYCLTVDCRRALRAQYICNMEWPLLGFDSKKAFLFWLRRAETELLAN
;
A
#
# COMPACT_ATOMS: atom_id res chain seq x y z
N MET A 1 -23.76 -23.75 -5.22
CA MET A 1 -23.12 -22.55 -4.64
C MET A 1 -21.74 -22.83 -4.00
N GLN A 2 -20.97 -23.84 -4.44
CA GLN A 2 -19.61 -24.10 -3.91
C GLN A 2 -18.47 -23.68 -4.86
N HIS A 3 -18.73 -23.53 -6.16
CA HIS A 3 -17.72 -23.14 -7.15
C HIS A 3 -17.31 -21.66 -7.04
N GLU A 4 -18.26 -20.72 -6.95
CA GLU A 4 -17.96 -19.28 -6.86
C GLU A 4 -17.09 -18.91 -5.65
N LYS A 5 -17.22 -19.64 -4.53
CA LYS A 5 -16.45 -19.38 -3.31
C LYS A 5 -14.98 -19.76 -3.48
N SER A 6 -14.69 -20.80 -4.27
CA SER A 6 -13.32 -21.24 -4.56
C SER A 6 -12.62 -20.24 -5.51
N ASP A 7 -13.33 -19.76 -6.53
CA ASP A 7 -12.79 -18.78 -7.47
C ASP A 7 -12.53 -17.43 -6.78
N ALA A 8 -13.42 -16.97 -5.91
CA ALA A 8 -13.20 -15.78 -5.09
C ALA A 8 -11.98 -15.91 -4.15
N LEU A 9 -11.76 -17.10 -3.58
CA LEU A 9 -10.60 -17.40 -2.74
C LEU A 9 -9.30 -17.49 -3.55
N MET A 10 -9.36 -17.96 -4.80
CA MET A 10 -8.24 -17.93 -5.73
C MET A 10 -7.88 -16.47 -6.05
N ASN A 11 -8.89 -15.64 -6.32
CA ASN A 11 -8.74 -14.22 -6.64
C ASN A 11 -8.15 -13.41 -5.48
N ILE A 12 -8.60 -13.63 -4.23
CA ILE A 12 -8.03 -12.90 -3.08
C ILE A 12 -6.58 -13.31 -2.78
N LYS A 13 -6.21 -14.57 -3.01
CA LYS A 13 -4.82 -15.02 -2.83
C LYS A 13 -3.89 -14.37 -3.85
N ILE A 14 -4.33 -14.28 -5.11
CA ILE A 14 -3.60 -13.60 -6.18
C ILE A 14 -3.49 -12.11 -5.83
N LEU A 15 -4.58 -11.44 -5.48
CA LEU A 15 -4.58 -10.03 -5.08
C LEU A 15 -3.59 -9.76 -3.94
N ARG A 16 -3.60 -10.58 -2.88
CA ARG A 16 -2.65 -10.42 -1.76
C ARG A 16 -1.20 -10.62 -2.17
N LYS A 17 -0.93 -11.52 -3.12
CA LYS A 17 0.43 -11.73 -3.66
C LYS A 17 0.90 -10.49 -4.42
N GLU A 18 0.04 -9.95 -5.26
CA GLU A 18 0.30 -8.74 -6.05
C GLU A 18 0.46 -7.50 -5.17
N LEU A 19 -0.42 -7.31 -4.17
CA LEU A 19 -0.29 -6.26 -3.16
C LEU A 19 0.99 -6.39 -2.34
N LYS A 20 1.49 -7.60 -2.11
CA LYS A 20 2.78 -7.82 -1.46
C LYS A 20 3.95 -7.39 -2.34
N VAL A 21 3.86 -7.55 -3.65
CA VAL A 21 4.87 -7.03 -4.60
C VAL A 21 4.80 -5.51 -4.65
N TRP A 22 3.60 -4.93 -4.76
CA TRP A 22 3.36 -3.48 -4.68
C TRP A 22 3.92 -2.88 -3.39
N GLY A 23 3.58 -3.45 -2.24
CA GLY A 23 4.04 -2.94 -0.94
C GLY A 23 5.55 -3.11 -0.74
N ARG A 24 6.15 -4.20 -1.21
CA ARG A 24 7.61 -4.37 -1.20
C ARG A 24 8.32 -3.34 -2.06
N TYR A 25 7.80 -3.05 -3.26
CA TYR A 25 8.35 -2.04 -4.13
C TYR A 25 8.33 -0.67 -3.43
N TRP A 26 7.19 -0.26 -2.87
CA TRP A 26 7.09 1.01 -2.15
C TRP A 26 7.88 1.04 -0.86
N ALA A 27 7.93 -0.05 -0.09
CA ALA A 27 8.81 -0.15 1.07
C ALA A 27 10.28 -0.04 0.67
N GLN A 28 10.72 -0.63 -0.44
CA GLN A 28 12.08 -0.45 -0.96
C GLN A 28 12.34 0.99 -1.43
N GLN A 29 11.34 1.69 -1.95
CA GLN A 29 11.48 3.10 -2.31
C GLN A 29 11.54 4.01 -1.06
N GLU A 30 10.73 3.74 -0.04
CA GLU A 30 10.70 4.50 1.22
C GLU A 30 11.92 4.21 2.12
N PHE A 31 12.38 2.95 2.19
CA PHE A 31 13.44 2.51 3.11
C PHE A 31 14.77 2.14 2.43
N GLY A 32 14.78 1.87 1.13
CA GLY A 32 15.88 1.16 0.44
C GLY A 32 16.59 1.91 -0.68
N GLN A 33 16.16 3.12 -1.05
CA GLN A 33 17.01 3.98 -1.88
C GLN A 33 18.16 4.49 -1.02
N SER A 34 19.33 3.89 -1.24
CA SER A 34 20.60 4.14 -0.59
C SER A 34 20.73 5.59 -0.13
N TYR A 35 20.91 5.71 1.18
CA TYR A 35 21.28 6.90 1.96
C TYR A 35 22.43 7.76 1.39
N SER A 36 23.01 7.41 0.25
CA SER A 36 24.13 8.08 -0.42
C SER A 36 23.73 9.31 -1.24
N SER A 37 22.43 9.61 -1.40
CA SER A 37 21.97 10.79 -2.18
C SER A 37 21.02 11.73 -1.43
N ARG A 38 20.73 11.46 -0.15
CA ARG A 38 19.86 12.33 0.66
C ARG A 38 20.71 13.25 1.53
N SER A 39 20.45 14.55 1.41
CA SER A 39 21.04 15.54 2.31
C SER A 39 20.55 15.29 3.74
N ALA A 40 21.35 15.65 4.74
CA ALA A 40 21.08 15.40 6.16
C ALA A 40 19.75 16.01 6.68
N CYS A 41 19.05 16.82 5.88
CA CYS A 41 17.74 17.40 6.20
C CYS A 41 16.56 16.42 6.04
N ASP A 42 16.69 15.33 5.26
CA ASP A 42 15.66 14.28 5.14
C ASP A 42 15.58 13.35 6.39
N ARG A 43 16.29 13.70 7.47
CA ARG A 43 16.33 12.94 8.75
C ARG A 43 15.04 12.99 9.56
N LEU A 44 14.07 13.81 9.17
CA LEU A 44 12.80 13.92 9.86
C LEU A 44 11.79 13.01 9.16
N LYS A 45 11.20 12.09 9.94
CA LYS A 45 10.23 11.05 9.54
C LYS A 45 8.93 11.65 8.98
N GLU A 46 9.01 12.43 7.90
CA GLU A 46 7.82 12.98 7.27
C GLU A 46 7.17 11.90 6.40
N PRO A 47 5.87 11.63 6.58
CA PRO A 47 5.14 10.73 5.71
C PRO A 47 5.20 11.28 4.28
N PHE A 48 5.35 10.38 3.30
CA PHE A 48 5.29 10.74 1.88
C PHE A 48 3.94 11.38 1.56
N ILE A 49 3.91 12.71 1.54
CA ILE A 49 2.84 13.49 0.95
C ILE A 49 3.14 13.50 -0.54
N PRO A 50 2.22 13.08 -1.44
CA PRO A 50 2.37 13.35 -2.87
C PRO A 50 2.19 14.85 -3.08
N SER A 51 3.22 15.63 -2.72
CA SER A 51 3.26 17.06 -2.92
C SER A 51 3.64 17.30 -4.38
N SER A 52 2.70 17.87 -5.12
CA SER A 52 2.96 18.56 -6.36
C SER A 52 3.89 19.75 -6.06
N CYS A 53 5.20 19.51 -6.02
CA CYS A 53 6.28 20.45 -6.37
C CYS A 53 7.64 19.92 -5.91
N GLY A 54 8.57 19.78 -6.87
CA GLY A 54 9.98 20.06 -6.60
C GLY A 54 10.81 18.93 -5.99
N GLY A 55 10.83 17.76 -6.61
CA GLY A 55 11.83 16.73 -6.36
C GLY A 55 11.98 15.85 -7.58
N SER A 56 12.93 16.17 -8.44
CA SER A 56 13.17 15.49 -9.71
C SER A 56 13.56 14.02 -9.50
N ARG A 57 12.56 13.15 -9.41
CA ARG A 57 12.67 11.72 -9.70
C ARG A 57 11.41 11.31 -10.43
N GLU A 58 11.49 11.35 -11.76
CA GLU A 58 10.59 10.62 -12.66
C GLU A 58 10.78 9.10 -12.45
N HIS A 59 10.53 8.60 -11.24
CA HIS A 59 10.39 7.18 -11.01
C HIS A 59 8.97 6.83 -11.43
N VAL A 60 8.79 6.60 -12.73
CA VAL A 60 7.57 5.97 -13.23
C VAL A 60 7.56 4.54 -12.68
N PRO A 61 6.64 4.19 -11.76
CA PRO A 61 6.56 2.82 -11.27
C PRO A 61 6.26 1.88 -12.44
N PRO A 62 6.75 0.63 -12.43
CA PRO A 62 6.39 -0.36 -13.44
C PRO A 62 4.88 -0.44 -13.61
N GLU A 63 4.40 -0.69 -14.84
CA GLU A 63 2.97 -0.62 -15.16
C GLU A 63 2.08 -1.48 -14.25
N HIS A 64 2.56 -2.68 -13.88
CA HIS A 64 1.87 -3.56 -12.94
C HIS A 64 1.74 -2.94 -11.53
N ILE A 65 2.73 -2.20 -11.05
CA ILE A 65 2.69 -1.46 -9.77
C ILE A 65 1.75 -0.27 -9.91
N ASN A 66 1.86 0.50 -11.00
CA ASN A 66 1.02 1.68 -11.24
C ASN A 66 -0.47 1.32 -11.32
N ARG A 67 -0.80 0.17 -11.91
CA ARG A 67 -2.18 -0.34 -11.96
C ARG A 67 -2.76 -0.52 -10.55
N TYR A 68 -2.01 -1.11 -9.63
CA TYR A 68 -2.47 -1.24 -8.24
C TYR A 68 -2.47 0.09 -7.51
N ASP A 69 -1.53 0.98 -7.81
CA ASP A 69 -1.49 2.31 -7.23
C ASP A 69 -2.76 3.11 -7.54
N MET A 70 -3.20 3.10 -8.80
CA MET A 70 -4.45 3.70 -9.24
C MET A 70 -5.66 3.06 -8.55
N LYS A 71 -5.70 1.72 -8.44
CA LYS A 71 -6.77 1.01 -7.73
C LYS A 71 -6.82 1.39 -6.24
N VAL A 72 -5.67 1.50 -5.60
CA VAL A 72 -5.55 1.91 -4.19
C VAL A 72 -5.88 3.39 -4.01
N TYR A 73 -5.62 4.23 -5.01
CA TYR A 73 -6.00 5.64 -5.00
C TYR A 73 -7.52 5.83 -5.03
N CYS A 74 -8.26 4.95 -5.72
CA CYS A 74 -9.73 4.96 -5.72
C CYS A 74 -10.37 4.54 -4.38
N LEU A 75 -9.60 3.94 -3.46
CA LEU A 75 -10.10 3.55 -2.14
C LEU A 75 -10.22 4.74 -1.20
N THR A 76 -11.10 4.58 -0.21
CA THR A 76 -11.18 5.52 0.93
C THR A 76 -9.85 5.63 1.67
N VAL A 77 -9.63 6.79 2.32
CA VAL A 77 -8.36 7.09 3.01
C VAL A 77 -8.02 6.03 4.07
N ASP A 78 -9.01 5.51 4.80
CA ASP A 78 -8.80 4.50 5.83
C ASP A 78 -8.44 3.12 5.23
N CYS A 79 -9.08 2.72 4.14
CA CYS A 79 -8.71 1.52 3.38
C CYS A 79 -7.27 1.62 2.85
N ARG A 80 -6.89 2.79 2.31
CA ARG A 80 -5.53 3.06 1.84
C ARG A 80 -4.52 2.96 2.98
N ARG A 81 -4.82 3.58 4.13
CA ARG A 81 -3.99 3.49 5.35
C ARG A 81 -3.82 2.04 5.81
N ALA A 82 -4.89 1.25 5.81
CA ALA A 82 -4.81 -0.16 6.20
C ALA A 82 -3.91 -0.97 5.25
N LEU A 83 -4.00 -0.74 3.94
CA LEU A 83 -3.12 -1.40 2.96
C LEU A 83 -1.65 -1.00 3.14
N ARG A 84 -1.36 0.30 3.35
CA ARG A 84 0.01 0.75 3.63
C ARG A 84 0.55 0.11 4.91
N ALA A 85 -0.24 0.06 5.98
CA ALA A 85 0.17 -0.58 7.23
C ALA A 85 0.53 -2.06 7.02
N GLN A 86 -0.31 -2.79 6.29
CA GLN A 86 -0.13 -4.21 6.06
C GLN A 86 1.07 -4.54 5.17
N TYR A 87 1.27 -3.79 4.08
CA TYR A 87 2.17 -4.18 3.00
C TYR A 87 3.44 -3.34 2.88
N ILE A 88 3.45 -2.11 3.40
CA ILE A 88 4.59 -1.20 3.36
C ILE A 88 5.24 -1.10 4.74
N CYS A 89 4.44 -0.88 5.79
CA CYS A 89 4.93 -0.67 7.16
C CYS A 89 4.95 -1.96 8.01
N ASN A 90 5.05 -3.15 7.41
CA ASN A 90 5.20 -4.42 8.14
C ASN A 90 4.22 -4.67 9.32
N MET A 91 2.93 -4.35 9.15
CA MET A 91 1.89 -4.42 10.19
C MET A 91 2.00 -3.39 11.33
N GLU A 92 2.71 -2.28 11.13
CA GLU A 92 2.70 -1.14 12.06
C GLU A 92 1.44 -0.28 11.91
N TRP A 93 0.27 -0.90 12.09
CA TRP A 93 -1.04 -0.23 12.11
C TRP A 93 -1.18 0.89 13.16
N PRO A 94 -0.51 0.88 14.35
CA PRO A 94 -0.61 2.00 15.28
C PRO A 94 -0.04 3.29 14.72
N LEU A 95 0.99 3.22 13.87
CA LEU A 95 1.65 4.39 13.28
C LEU A 95 0.77 5.10 12.25
N LEU A 96 -0.26 4.42 11.72
CA LEU A 96 -1.17 4.96 10.72
C LEU A 96 -2.52 5.40 11.29
N GLY A 97 -2.62 5.51 12.62
CA GLY A 97 -3.78 6.08 13.31
C GLY A 97 -4.92 5.09 13.54
N PHE A 98 -4.63 3.78 13.57
CA PHE A 98 -5.63 2.79 14.00
C PHE A 98 -5.54 2.56 15.51
N ASP A 99 -6.64 2.82 16.21
CA ASP A 99 -6.74 2.63 17.67
C ASP A 99 -6.71 1.15 18.08
N SER A 100 -7.15 0.26 17.19
CA SER A 100 -7.21 -1.17 17.49
C SER A 100 -6.89 -2.03 16.27
N LYS A 101 -6.31 -3.20 16.56
CA LYS A 101 -6.10 -4.27 15.57
C LYS A 101 -7.40 -4.69 14.88
N LYS A 102 -8.53 -4.65 15.59
CA LYS A 102 -9.85 -5.00 15.01
C LYS A 102 -10.28 -3.98 13.95
N ALA A 103 -10.14 -2.68 14.24
CA ALA A 103 -10.45 -1.63 13.29
C ALA A 103 -9.55 -1.74 12.05
N PHE A 104 -8.24 -1.92 12.25
CA PHE A 104 -7.29 -2.17 11.16
C PHE A 104 -7.71 -3.35 10.27
N LEU A 105 -8.02 -4.51 10.86
CA LEU A 105 -8.42 -5.70 10.10
C LEU A 105 -9.75 -5.51 9.37
N PHE A 106 -10.68 -4.75 9.94
CA PHE A 106 -11.94 -4.41 9.28
C PHE A 106 -11.69 -3.59 8.01
N TRP A 107 -10.90 -2.52 8.11
CA TRP A 107 -10.55 -1.67 6.96
C TRP A 107 -9.72 -2.42 5.93
N LEU A 108 -8.81 -3.30 6.35
CA LEU A 108 -8.04 -4.13 5.44
C LEU A 108 -8.94 -5.07 4.64
N ARG A 109 -9.89 -5.77 5.28
CA ARG A 109 -10.83 -6.66 4.59
C ARG A 109 -11.75 -5.89 3.64
N ARG A 110 -12.19 -4.70 4.04
CA ARG A 110 -13.00 -3.83 3.19
C ARG A 110 -12.21 -3.40 1.96
N ALA A 111 -10.96 -2.97 2.13
CA ALA A 111 -10.06 -2.62 1.03
C ALA A 111 -9.86 -3.79 0.06
N GLU A 112 -9.60 -5.00 0.56
CA GLU A 112 -9.46 -6.20 -0.26
C GLU A 112 -10.74 -6.50 -1.06
N THR A 113 -11.91 -6.28 -0.47
CA THR A 113 -13.20 -6.52 -1.11
C THR A 113 -13.48 -5.49 -2.21
N GLU A 114 -13.20 -4.21 -1.96
CA GLU A 114 -13.34 -3.13 -2.94
C GLU A 114 -12.36 -3.30 -4.12
N LEU A 115 -11.15 -3.82 -3.87
CA LEU A 115 -10.17 -4.13 -4.91
C LEU A 115 -10.52 -5.36 -5.75
N LEU A 116 -11.32 -6.28 -5.21
CA LEU A 116 -11.84 -7.44 -5.95
C LEU A 116 -13.08 -7.10 -6.77
N ALA A 117 -13.86 -6.10 -6.34
CA ALA A 117 -15.05 -5.64 -7.03
C ALA A 117 -14.74 -4.74 -8.26
N ASN A 118 -13.55 -4.12 -8.31
CA ASN A 118 -13.05 -3.24 -9.38
C ASN A 118 -11.98 -3.91 -10.25
#